data_AF-A0A1C7NJH2-F1
#
_entry.id   AF-A0A1C7NJH2-F1
#
_cell.length_a   1.000
_cell.length_b   1.000
_cell.length_c   1.000
_cell.angle_alpha   90.00
_cell.angle_beta   90.00
_cell.angle_gamma   90.00
#
_symmetry.space_group_name_H-M   'P 1'
#
loop_
_entity.id
_entity.type
_entity.pdbx_description
1 polymer ?
#
loop_
_entity_poly.entity_id
_entity_poly.type
_entity_poly.pdbx_seq_one_letter_code
_entity_poly.pdbx_strand_id
1 'polypeptide(L)'
;MTSSPSSSVYSLTSSSAPPQPLNIPQFVVIHDQINNTYKHPVIHYVFEDEDFPDIPREKLILVDLDPGTQLKSANSYSPEFQVTDCVLEQSPLSDQFEQDTTLFNLTIQGVSTSLVETVEGIPPIKNDDHLKETLFHFKNR
;
A
#
# COMPACT_ATOMS: atom_id res chain seq x y z
N MET A 1 -56.07 41.64 22.11
CA MET A 1 -55.53 40.87 20.98
C MET A 1 -54.30 41.60 20.47
N THR A 2 -53.09 41.14 20.78
CA THR A 2 -51.87 41.26 19.95
C THR A 2 -50.80 40.37 20.59
N SER A 3 -50.68 39.13 20.09
CA SER A 3 -49.66 38.15 20.48
C SER A 3 -48.43 38.32 19.60
N SER A 4 -47.28 38.65 20.18
CA SER A 4 -45.99 38.65 19.49
C SER A 4 -45.47 37.20 19.36
N PRO A 5 -44.96 36.77 18.20
CA PRO A 5 -44.36 35.46 18.07
C PRO A 5 -42.93 35.47 18.64
N SER A 6 -42.66 34.60 19.60
CA SER A 6 -41.30 34.31 20.06
C SER A 6 -40.66 33.35 19.06
N SER A 7 -39.77 33.87 18.22
CA SER A 7 -38.96 33.05 17.32
C SER A 7 -37.83 32.42 18.12
N SER A 8 -38.00 31.17 18.56
CA SER A 8 -36.91 30.36 19.09
C SER A 8 -35.97 30.00 17.93
N VAL A 9 -34.81 30.63 17.92
CA VAL A 9 -33.73 30.29 16.97
C VAL A 9 -33.14 28.97 17.45
N TYR A 10 -33.46 27.87 16.76
CA TYR A 10 -32.79 26.60 16.98
C TYR A 10 -31.38 26.71 16.42
N SER A 11 -30.42 27.01 17.29
CA SER A 11 -29.01 26.83 16.98
C SER A 11 -28.74 25.33 16.86
N LEU A 12 -28.73 24.82 15.64
CA LEU A 12 -28.12 23.53 15.31
C LEU A 12 -26.62 23.68 15.61
N THR A 13 -26.20 23.23 16.79
CA THR A 13 -24.78 23.04 17.08
C THR A 13 -24.31 21.89 16.21
N SER A 14 -23.81 22.20 15.01
CA SER A 14 -22.96 21.29 14.26
C SER A 14 -21.73 21.04 15.14
N SER A 15 -21.72 19.91 15.85
CA SER A 15 -20.51 19.42 16.51
C SER A 15 -19.52 19.02 15.42
N SER A 16 -18.82 19.98 14.84
CA SER A 16 -17.60 19.69 14.11
C SER A 16 -16.59 19.27 15.16
N ALA A 17 -16.50 17.97 15.43
CA ALA A 17 -15.33 17.43 16.08
C ALA A 17 -14.10 17.99 15.32
N PRO A 18 -13.05 18.43 16.04
CA PRO A 18 -11.82 18.83 15.35
C PRO A 18 -11.40 17.69 14.43
N PRO A 19 -10.93 17.98 13.19
CA PRO A 19 -10.44 16.94 12.31
C PRO A 19 -9.38 16.17 13.08
N GLN A 20 -9.68 14.91 13.42
CA GLN A 20 -8.70 14.09 14.10
C GLN A 20 -7.51 13.97 13.14
N PRO A 21 -6.27 14.18 13.62
CA PRO A 21 -5.11 13.95 12.79
C PRO A 21 -5.17 12.50 12.32
N LEU A 22 -5.37 12.33 11.01
CA LEU A 22 -5.31 11.01 10.39
C LEU A 22 -3.87 10.56 10.53
N ASN A 23 -3.65 9.61 11.44
CA ASN A 23 -2.39 8.89 11.53
C ASN A 23 -2.32 7.99 10.30
N ILE A 24 -1.91 8.55 9.18
CA ILE A 24 -1.66 7.82 7.94
C ILE A 24 -0.24 8.13 7.48
N PRO A 25 0.45 7.17 6.84
CA PRO A 25 1.74 7.43 6.24
C PRO A 25 1.69 8.64 5.32
N GLN A 26 2.61 9.58 5.44
CA GLN A 26 2.71 10.71 4.51
C GLN A 26 3.76 10.47 3.44
N PHE A 27 4.79 9.70 3.79
CA PHE A 27 5.86 9.32 2.88
C PHE A 27 5.80 7.82 2.64
N VAL A 28 5.53 7.41 1.41
CA VAL A 28 5.54 6.00 1.00
C VAL A 28 6.57 5.79 -0.09
N VAL A 29 7.42 4.79 0.09
CA VAL A 29 8.43 4.39 -0.88
C VAL A 29 8.42 2.88 -1.06
N ILE A 30 8.65 2.44 -2.30
CA ILE A 30 8.91 1.04 -2.62
C ILE A 30 10.42 0.88 -2.82
N HIS A 31 11.03 -0.02 -2.05
CA HIS A 31 12.43 -0.42 -2.20
C HIS A 31 12.48 -1.78 -2.91
N ASP A 32 13.00 -1.77 -4.14
CA ASP A 32 13.33 -2.98 -4.87
C ASP A 32 14.73 -3.43 -4.50
N GLN A 33 14.80 -4.52 -3.74
CA GLN A 33 16.03 -5.06 -3.19
C GLN A 33 16.94 -5.68 -4.26
N ILE A 34 16.38 -6.17 -5.38
CA ILE A 34 17.18 -6.79 -6.47
C ILE A 34 17.92 -5.71 -7.24
N ASN A 35 17.20 -4.69 -7.68
CA ASN A 35 17.78 -3.61 -8.48
C ASN A 35 18.38 -2.50 -7.60
N ASN A 36 18.21 -2.58 -6.28
CA ASN A 36 18.57 -1.56 -5.30
C ASN A 36 18.05 -0.16 -5.68
N THR A 37 16.76 -0.08 -6.03
CA THR A 37 16.11 1.16 -6.45
C THR A 37 14.95 1.53 -5.54
N TYR A 38 14.70 2.83 -5.42
CA TYR A 38 13.56 3.38 -4.68
C TYR A 38 12.59 4.02 -5.66
N LYS A 39 11.29 3.76 -5.49
CA LYS A 39 10.22 4.30 -6.33
C LYS A 39 9.11 4.87 -5.46
N HIS A 40 8.51 5.96 -5.92
CA HIS A 40 7.30 6.52 -5.31
C HIS A 40 6.06 5.92 -5.99
N PRO A 41 5.21 5.18 -5.27
CA PRO A 41 3.95 4.69 -5.82
C PRO A 41 2.90 5.80 -5.91
N VAL A 42 1.86 5.56 -6.71
CA VAL A 42 0.59 6.28 -6.58
C VAL A 42 -0.16 5.68 -5.40
N ILE A 43 -0.61 6.52 -4.46
CA ILE A 43 -1.19 6.10 -3.19
C ILE A 43 -2.68 6.40 -3.18
N HIS A 44 -3.47 5.41 -2.77
CA HIS A 44 -4.90 5.57 -2.52
C HIS A 44 -5.19 5.09 -1.09
N TYR A 45 -5.67 6.00 -0.25
CA TYR A 45 -6.23 5.64 1.05
C TYR A 45 -7.69 5.27 0.86
N VAL A 46 -8.10 4.13 1.41
CA VAL A 46 -9.47 3.61 1.33
C VAL A 46 -9.92 3.33 2.76
N PHE A 47 -10.99 4.00 3.19
CA PHE A 47 -11.59 3.79 4.51
C PHE A 47 -12.77 2.83 4.43
N GLU A 48 -13.21 2.27 5.57
CA GLU A 48 -14.26 1.23 5.62
C GLU A 48 -15.59 1.65 4.97
N ASP A 49 -15.90 2.95 5.01
CA ASP A 49 -17.14 3.52 4.46
C ASP A 49 -17.03 3.95 2.98
N GLU A 50 -15.88 3.74 2.34
CA GLU A 50 -15.60 4.16 0.97
C GLU A 50 -15.54 2.99 -0.01
N ASP A 51 -15.99 3.23 -1.24
CA ASP A 51 -15.86 2.26 -2.32
C ASP A 51 -14.39 2.10 -2.74
N PHE A 52 -14.00 0.86 -3.07
CA PHE A 52 -12.65 0.59 -3.56
C PHE A 52 -12.43 1.25 -4.94
N PRO A 53 -11.29 1.94 -5.14
CA PRO A 53 -11.02 2.65 -6.39
C PRO A 53 -10.86 1.70 -7.58
N ASP A 54 -11.23 2.16 -8.78
CA ASP A 54 -11.09 1.39 -10.02
C ASP A 54 -9.62 1.32 -10.47
N ILE A 55 -8.88 0.36 -9.90
CA ILE A 55 -7.45 0.14 -10.15
C ILE A 55 -7.23 -1.28 -10.69
N PRO A 56 -6.44 -1.46 -11.76
CA PRO A 56 -6.08 -2.79 -12.26
C PRO A 56 -5.44 -3.65 -11.17
N ARG A 57 -6.06 -4.81 -10.89
CA ARG A 57 -5.63 -5.73 -9.83
C ARG A 57 -4.17 -6.16 -9.96
N GLU A 58 -3.70 -6.35 -11.18
CA GLU A 58 -2.34 -6.81 -11.50
C GLU A 58 -1.24 -5.76 -11.27
N LYS A 59 -1.57 -4.55 -10.78
CA LYS A 59 -0.59 -3.47 -10.53
C LYS A 59 -0.79 -2.80 -9.18
N LEU A 60 -1.33 -3.53 -8.20
CA LEU A 60 -1.56 -2.98 -6.87
C LEU A 60 -0.82 -3.75 -5.78
N ILE A 61 -0.44 -3.00 -4.75
CA ILE A 61 0.00 -3.50 -3.46
C ILE A 61 -1.05 -3.03 -2.46
N LEU A 62 -1.68 -3.97 -1.76
CA LEU A 62 -2.67 -3.67 -0.74
C LEU A 62 -1.98 -3.69 0.62
N VAL A 63 -2.06 -2.57 1.34
CA VAL A 63 -1.51 -2.42 2.69
C VAL A 63 -2.67 -2.21 3.66
N ASP A 64 -2.78 -3.09 4.65
CA ASP A 64 -3.77 -3.00 5.72
C ASP A 64 -3.11 -2.38 6.95
N LEU A 65 -3.68 -1.28 7.43
CA LEU A 65 -3.21 -0.51 8.58
C LEU A 65 -4.29 -0.52 9.65
N ASP A 66 -3.91 -0.88 10.87
CA ASP A 66 -4.80 -0.75 12.02
C ASP A 66 -5.01 0.73 12.39
N PRO A 67 -6.11 1.09 13.08
CA PRO A 67 -6.39 2.47 13.51
C PRO A 67 -5.28 3.13 14.35
N GLY A 68 -4.45 2.31 15.00
CA GLY A 68 -3.28 2.74 15.76
C GLY A 68 -1.99 2.82 14.94
N THR A 69 -2.09 2.94 13.61
CA THR A 69 -0.96 2.94 12.66
C THR A 69 0.00 1.78 12.85
N GLN A 70 -0.54 0.58 13.06
CA GLN A 70 0.25 -0.63 13.02
C GLN A 70 0.04 -1.32 11.68
N LEU A 71 1.12 -1.78 11.08
CA LEU A 71 1.05 -2.56 9.86
C LEU A 71 0.46 -3.93 10.18
N LYS A 72 -0.69 -4.23 9.60
CA LYS A 72 -1.35 -5.53 9.78
C LYS A 72 -1.00 -6.51 8.67
N SER A 73 -0.99 -6.06 7.43
CA SER A 73 -0.51 -6.86 6.30
C SER A 73 -0.13 -6.00 5.10
N ALA A 74 0.72 -6.56 4.23
CA ALA A 74 1.03 -5.98 2.93
C ALA A 74 1.10 -7.09 1.89
N ASN A 75 0.28 -6.99 0.83
CA ASN A 75 0.15 -8.02 -0.19
C ASN A 75 0.34 -7.40 -1.57
N SER A 76 1.31 -7.92 -2.33
CA SER A 76 1.43 -7.59 -3.75
C SER A 76 0.51 -8.46 -4.58
N TYR A 77 -0.24 -7.84 -5.48
CA TYR A 77 -0.94 -8.54 -6.56
C TYR A 77 -0.24 -8.33 -7.91
N SER A 78 0.89 -7.62 -7.92
CA SER A 78 1.70 -7.43 -9.11
C SER A 78 2.42 -8.74 -9.48
N PRO A 79 2.38 -9.16 -10.75
CA PRO A 79 3.19 -10.27 -11.23
C PRO A 79 4.67 -9.89 -11.35
N GLU A 80 5.00 -8.60 -11.38
CA GLU A 80 6.35 -8.08 -11.63
C GLU A 80 7.12 -7.75 -10.34
N PHE A 81 6.43 -7.71 -9.19
CA PHE A 81 7.00 -7.30 -7.92
C PHE A 81 6.35 -8.07 -6.78
N GLN A 82 7.17 -8.66 -5.91
CA GLN A 82 6.69 -9.35 -4.71
C GLN A 82 7.18 -8.64 -3.46
N VAL A 83 6.25 -8.32 -2.56
CA VAL A 83 6.54 -7.71 -1.26
C VAL A 83 7.23 -8.74 -0.38
N THR A 84 8.35 -8.35 0.23
CA THR A 84 9.11 -9.20 1.16
C THR A 84 8.97 -8.72 2.60
N ASP A 85 8.87 -7.41 2.81
CA ASP A 85 8.73 -6.79 4.12
C ASP A 85 8.11 -5.39 4.01
N CYS A 86 7.60 -4.86 5.11
CA CYS A 86 7.09 -3.50 5.19
C CYS A 86 7.49 -2.87 6.53
N VAL A 87 8.12 -1.71 6.45
CA VAL A 87 8.66 -0.98 7.61
C VAL A 87 7.91 0.33 7.74
N LEU A 88 7.30 0.54 8.91
CA LEU A 88 6.61 1.78 9.25
C LEU A 88 7.38 2.50 10.35
N GLU A 89 7.88 3.69 10.04
CA GLU A 89 8.69 4.50 10.94
C GLU A 89 7.98 5.79 11.31
N GLN A 90 8.07 6.18 12.57
CA GLN A 90 7.57 7.46 13.06
C GLN A 90 8.71 8.47 13.10
N SER A 91 8.55 9.60 12.41
CA SER A 91 9.51 10.70 12.42
C SER A 91 8.97 11.88 13.23
N PRO A 92 9.73 12.40 14.20
CA PRO A 92 9.35 13.63 14.89
C PRO A 92 9.55 14.81 13.93
N LEU A 93 8.47 15.54 13.62
CA LEU A 93 8.59 16.88 13.06
C LEU A 93 8.96 17.84 14.19
N SER A 94 10.22 18.25 14.21
CA SER A 94 10.68 19.34 15.07
C SER A 94 10.37 20.67 14.39
N ASP A 95 9.09 21.00 14.18
CA ASP A 95 8.71 22.36 13.75
C ASP A 95 8.33 23.18 14.99
N GLN A 96 9.02 24.30 15.19
CA GLN A 96 9.01 25.07 16.45
C GLN A 96 7.68 25.78 16.74
N PHE A 97 6.64 25.58 15.92
CA PHE A 97 5.42 26.38 15.99
C PHE A 97 4.10 25.64 16.04
N GLU A 98 3.98 24.35 15.72
CA GLU A 98 2.67 23.70 15.73
C GLU A 98 2.73 22.27 16.24
N GLN A 99 1.93 22.03 17.29
CA GLN A 99 1.28 20.77 17.71
C GLN A 99 1.97 19.47 17.25
N ASP A 100 2.51 18.69 18.20
CA ASP A 100 3.19 17.38 18.02
C ASP A 100 2.63 16.55 16.85
N THR A 101 3.06 16.85 15.63
CA THR A 101 2.56 16.21 14.42
C THR A 101 3.53 15.10 14.12
N THR A 102 3.14 13.89 14.48
CA THR A 102 3.93 12.70 14.22
C THR A 102 3.75 12.28 12.78
N LEU A 103 4.83 12.31 12.00
CA LEU A 103 4.80 11.80 10.64
C LEU A 103 5.09 10.31 10.62
N PHE A 104 4.39 9.60 9.74
CA PHE A 104 4.65 8.20 9.47
C PHE A 104 5.26 8.04 8.08
N ASN A 105 6.33 7.26 7.99
CA ASN A 105 6.99 6.88 6.76
C ASN A 105 6.82 5.37 6.56
N LEU A 106 6.27 4.96 5.41
CA LEU A 106 6.11 3.57 5.04
C LEU A 106 7.12 3.21 3.95
N THR A 107 7.98 2.25 4.25
CA THR A 107 8.88 1.62 3.28
C THR A 107 8.37 0.22 2.97
N ILE A 108 7.94 0.00 1.73
CA ILE A 108 7.54 -1.30 1.22
C ILE A 108 8.76 -1.94 0.56
N GLN A 109 9.30 -2.98 1.18
CA GLN A 109 10.41 -3.74 0.62
C GLN A 109 9.88 -4.88 -0.25
N GLY A 110 10.56 -5.13 -1.36
CA GLY A 110 10.24 -6.26 -2.19
C GLY A 110 11.28 -6.49 -3.26
N VAL A 111 10.97 -7.46 -4.11
CA VAL A 111 11.86 -7.93 -5.16
C VAL A 111 11.13 -7.87 -6.49
N SER A 112 11.74 -7.20 -7.48
CA SER A 112 11.22 -7.27 -8.84
C SER A 112 11.47 -8.67 -9.41
N THR A 113 10.42 -9.34 -9.85
CA THR A 113 10.59 -10.60 -10.58
C THR A 113 11.10 -10.25 -11.97
N SER A 114 12.37 -10.51 -12.24
CA SER A 114 12.91 -10.37 -13.58
C SER A 114 12.16 -11.33 -14.51
N LEU A 115 11.23 -10.81 -15.32
CA LEU A 115 10.70 -11.51 -16.48
C LEU A 115 11.67 -11.34 -17.67
N VAL A 116 12.97 -11.45 -17.44
CA VAL A 116 13.96 -11.45 -18.53
C VAL A 116 14.58 -12.85 -18.60
N GLU A 117 14.09 -13.57 -19.63
CA GLU A 117 14.59 -14.81 -20.23
C GLU A 117 14.23 -16.15 -19.55
N THR A 118 13.13 -16.78 -19.98
CA THR A 118 13.14 -17.97 -20.88
C THR A 118 11.75 -18.64 -20.93
N VAL A 119 10.83 -18.12 -21.76
CA VAL A 119 9.81 -18.99 -22.42
C VAL A 119 10.02 -19.00 -23.94
N GLU A 120 11.03 -18.29 -24.46
CA GLU A 120 11.44 -18.42 -25.86
C GLU A 120 12.47 -19.53 -26.10
N GLY A 121 13.03 -20.13 -25.04
CA GLY A 121 14.09 -21.15 -25.15
C GLY A 121 13.75 -22.54 -24.59
N ILE A 122 12.61 -22.72 -23.92
CA ILE A 122 12.17 -24.06 -23.50
C ILE A 122 11.29 -24.60 -24.61
N PRO A 123 11.78 -25.51 -25.47
CA PRO A 123 10.91 -26.17 -26.43
C PRO A 123 9.75 -26.82 -25.66
N PRO A 124 8.50 -26.73 -26.17
CA PRO A 124 7.35 -27.32 -25.51
C PRO A 124 7.66 -28.78 -25.19
N ILE A 125 7.39 -29.20 -23.95
CA ILE A 125 7.61 -30.58 -23.51
C ILE A 125 6.72 -31.48 -24.37
N LYS A 126 7.33 -32.19 -25.33
CA LYS A 126 6.60 -33.01 -26.30
C LYS A 126 6.16 -34.35 -25.72
N ASN A 127 6.85 -34.84 -24.68
CA ASN A 127 6.56 -36.11 -23.99
C ASN A 127 7.29 -36.19 -22.63
N ASP A 128 6.91 -37.18 -21.82
CA ASP A 128 7.49 -37.46 -20.49
C ASP A 128 9.01 -37.71 -20.53
N ASP A 129 9.51 -38.27 -21.63
CA ASP A 129 10.94 -38.54 -21.79
C ASP A 129 11.75 -37.24 -21.93
N HIS A 130 11.23 -36.27 -22.69
CA HIS A 130 11.82 -34.94 -22.85
C HIS A 130 11.81 -34.14 -21.54
N LEU A 131 10.78 -34.33 -20.69
CA LEU A 131 10.72 -33.71 -19.36
C LEU A 131 11.82 -34.27 -18.45
N LYS A 132 12.01 -35.60 -18.43
CA LYS A 132 13.03 -36.25 -17.60
C LYS A 132 14.44 -35.84 -18.01
N GLU A 133 14.70 -35.73 -19.31
CA GLU A 133 15.99 -35.27 -19.84
C GLU A 133 16.29 -33.82 -19.44
N THR A 134 15.30 -32.93 -19.58
CA THR A 134 15.43 -31.52 -19.18
C THR A 134 15.70 -31.38 -17.67
N LEU A 135 14.99 -32.16 -16.84
CA LEU A 135 15.20 -32.21 -15.39
C LEU A 135 16.58 -32.76 -15.02
N PHE A 136 17.06 -33.76 -15.74
CA PHE A 136 18.38 -34.36 -15.51
C PHE A 136 19.50 -33.36 -15.79
N HIS A 137 19.40 -32.59 -16.88
CA HIS A 137 20.36 -31.54 -17.20
C HIS A 137 20.36 -30.39 -16.19
N PHE A 138 19.18 -30.02 -15.66
CA PHE A 138 19.07 -28.99 -14.63
C PHE A 138 19.73 -29.40 -13.31
N LYS A 139 19.60 -30.67 -12.91
CA LYS A 139 20.15 -31.19 -11.66
C LYS A 139 21.68 -31.32 -11.64
N ASN A 140 22.31 -31.39 -12.83
CA ASN A 140 23.75 -31.57 -12.96
C ASN A 140 24.51 -30.26 -13.24
N ARG A 141 23.85 -29.12 -13.11
CA ARG A 141 24.45 -27.79 -13.12
C ARG A 141 24.62 -27.28 -11.69
#